data_AF-A0A9E5T7G7-F1
#
_entry.id   AF-A0A9E5T7G7-F1
#
_cell.length_a   1.000
_cell.length_b   1.000
_cell.length_c   1.000
_cell.angle_alpha   90.00
_cell.angle_beta   90.00
_cell.angle_gamma   90.00
#
_symmetry.space_group_name_H-M   'P 1'
#
loop_
_entity.id
_entity.type
_entity.pdbx_description
1 polymer ?
#
loop_
_entity_poly.entity_id
_entity_poly.type
_entity_poly.pdbx_seq_one_letter_code
_entity_poly.pdbx_strand_id
1 'polypeptide(L)'
;MQLKELTAAANAVAATRSRKQKIATLAACLARMDPEEIQTGASYLMGLLPGGPVGLGPAAVSGLGGVEAASTSVLDLNEVQGAL
;
A
#
# COMPACT_ATOMS: atom_id res chain seq x y z
N MET A 1 -1.77 -4.82 -10.02
CA MET A 1 -0.61 -4.60 -9.13
C MET A 1 -0.76 -5.41 -7.83
N GLN A 2 0.26 -6.18 -7.42
CA GLN A 2 0.22 -6.96 -6.16
C GLN A 2 0.52 -6.08 -4.93
N LEU A 3 -0.17 -6.30 -3.81
CA LEU A 3 -0.02 -5.45 -2.61
C LEU A 3 1.42 -5.49 -2.03
N LYS A 4 2.10 -6.64 -2.12
CA LYS A 4 3.51 -6.78 -1.71
C LYS A 4 4.46 -5.86 -2.50
N GLU A 5 4.15 -5.60 -3.77
CA GLU A 5 5.00 -4.76 -4.61
C GLU A 5 4.82 -3.28 -4.26
N LEU A 6 3.58 -2.87 -3.95
CA LEU A 6 3.28 -1.52 -3.48
C LEU A 6 3.97 -1.23 -2.14
N THR A 7 3.88 -2.16 -1.19
CA THR A 7 4.52 -2.02 0.13
C THR A 7 6.05 -2.02 0.01
N ALA A 8 6.63 -2.81 -0.89
CA ALA A 8 8.07 -2.75 -1.19
C ALA A 8 8.49 -1.37 -1.74
N ALA A 9 7.70 -0.79 -2.66
CA ALA A 9 7.95 0.56 -3.17
C ALA A 9 7.86 1.63 -2.06
N ALA A 10 6.84 1.55 -1.21
CA ALA A 10 6.68 2.44 -0.06
C ALA A 10 7.88 2.35 0.91
N ASN A 11 8.32 1.14 1.24
CA ASN A 11 9.49 0.91 2.09
C ASN A 11 10.77 1.48 1.47
N ALA A 12 10.98 1.29 0.16
CA ALA A 12 12.13 1.84 -0.55
C ALA A 12 12.14 3.38 -0.53
N VAL A 13 10.97 4.02 -0.65
CA VAL A 13 10.82 5.47 -0.54
C VAL A 13 11.09 5.97 0.87
N ALA A 14 10.65 5.24 1.89
CA ALA A 14 10.89 5.56 3.31
C ALA A 14 12.37 5.42 3.69
N ALA A 15 13.07 4.42 3.14
CA ALA A 15 14.46 4.11 3.47
C ALA A 15 15.50 5.11 2.92
N THR A 16 15.12 6.00 2.00
CA THR A 16 16.03 6.95 1.36
C THR A 16 15.68 8.41 1.66
N ARG A 17 16.68 9.28 1.65
CA ARG A 17 16.52 10.75 1.67
C ARG A 17 16.62 11.38 0.29
N SER A 18 17.09 10.64 -0.72
CA SER A 18 17.26 11.17 -2.08
C SER A 18 15.91 11.37 -2.75
N ARG A 19 15.50 12.64 -2.90
CA ARG A 19 14.25 12.98 -3.61
C ARG A 19 14.21 12.40 -5.03
N LYS A 20 15.35 12.40 -5.73
CA LYS A 20 15.48 11.80 -7.07
C LYS A 20 15.16 10.31 -7.04
N GLN A 21 15.70 9.59 -6.04
CA GLN A 21 15.44 8.17 -5.89
C GLN A 21 13.98 7.89 -5.55
N LYS A 22 13.38 8.69 -4.66
CA LYS A 22 11.93 8.60 -4.35
C LYS A 22 11.08 8.76 -5.60
N ILE A 23 11.33 9.79 -6.40
CA ILE A 23 10.60 10.04 -7.65
C ILE A 23 10.77 8.86 -8.62
N ALA A 24 11.99 8.35 -8.79
CA ALA A 24 12.24 7.22 -9.67
C ALA A 24 11.50 5.95 -9.21
N THR A 25 11.52 5.64 -7.92
CA THR A 25 10.80 4.49 -7.35
C THR A 25 9.28 4.63 -7.53
N LEU A 26 8.72 5.81 -7.21
CA LEU A 26 7.29 6.07 -7.37
C LEU A 26 6.87 6.00 -8.84
N ALA A 27 7.63 6.61 -9.74
CA ALA A 27 7.34 6.57 -11.18
C ALA A 27 7.37 5.15 -11.74
N ALA A 28 8.38 4.35 -11.37
CA ALA A 28 8.49 2.96 -11.79
C ALA A 28 7.34 2.09 -11.22
N CYS A 29 6.90 2.35 -10.00
CA CYS A 29 5.76 1.67 -9.39
C CYS A 29 4.45 2.01 -10.11
N LEU A 30 4.16 3.31 -10.30
CA LEU A 30 2.94 3.78 -10.96
C LEU A 30 2.87 3.35 -12.43
N ALA A 31 4.00 3.30 -13.14
CA ALA A 31 4.04 2.87 -14.55
C ALA A 31 3.69 1.39 -14.76
N ARG A 32 3.70 0.57 -13.70
CA ARG A 32 3.33 -0.86 -13.73
C ARG A 32 1.87 -1.12 -13.35
N MET A 33 1.13 -0.09 -12.96
CA MET A 33 -0.27 -0.19 -12.56
C MET A 33 -1.18 -0.10 -13.78
N ASP A 34 -2.30 -0.82 -13.75
CA ASP A 34 -3.36 -0.59 -14.71
C ASP A 34 -4.02 0.79 -14.46
N PRO A 35 -4.60 1.45 -15.48
CA PRO A 35 -5.16 2.80 -15.33
C PRO A 35 -6.17 2.94 -14.18
N GLU A 36 -6.96 1.91 -13.94
CA GLU A 36 -7.95 1.83 -12.86
C GLU A 36 -7.31 1.72 -11.46
N GLU A 37 -6.10 1.16 -11.36
CA GLU A 37 -5.39 0.99 -10.10
C GLU A 37 -4.64 2.27 -9.67
N ILE A 38 -4.33 3.17 -10.60
CA ILE A 38 -3.44 4.32 -10.34
C ILE A 38 -3.94 5.18 -9.19
N GLN A 39 -5.24 5.51 -9.15
CA GLN A 39 -5.81 6.37 -8.12
C GLN A 39 -5.72 5.73 -6.73
N THR A 40 -6.07 4.44 -6.66
CA THR A 40 -6.02 3.63 -5.44
C THR A 40 -4.59 3.47 -4.94
N GLY A 41 -3.67 3.06 -5.82
CA GLY A 41 -2.25 2.91 -5.52
C GLY A 41 -1.59 4.20 -5.06
N ALA A 42 -1.90 5.33 -5.70
CA ALA A 42 -1.39 6.64 -5.28
C ALA A 42 -1.90 7.03 -3.88
N SER A 43 -3.18 6.78 -3.57
CA SER A 43 -3.75 7.05 -2.25
C SER A 43 -3.00 6.29 -1.15
N TYR A 44 -2.79 4.98 -1.34
CA TYR A 44 -2.02 4.16 -0.41
C TYR A 44 -0.57 4.64 -0.23
N LEU A 45 0.12 5.03 -1.31
CA LEU A 45 1.49 5.56 -1.24
C LEU A 45 1.58 6.89 -0.48
N MET A 46 0.49 7.65 -0.42
CA MET A 46 0.37 8.87 0.39
C MET A 46 -0.04 8.60 1.84
N GLY A 47 -0.28 7.34 2.21
CA GLY A 47 -0.80 6.97 3.53
C GLY A 47 -2.29 7.29 3.70
N LEU A 48 -3.02 7.40 2.60
CA LEU A 48 -4.46 7.64 2.58
C LEU A 48 -5.19 6.34 2.25
N LEU A 49 -6.30 6.11 2.94
CA LEU A 49 -7.20 5.02 2.63
C LEU A 49 -8.27 5.50 1.63
N PRO A 50 -8.44 4.85 0.47
CA PRO A 50 -9.57 5.12 -0.40
C PRO A 50 -10.88 4.89 0.37
N GLY A 51 -11.82 5.82 0.30
CA GLY A 51 -13.05 5.77 1.10
C GLY A 51 -12.99 6.49 2.46
N GLY A 52 -11.81 6.95 2.87
CA GLY A 52 -11.65 7.76 4.09
C GLY A 52 -11.32 6.92 5.35
N PRO A 53 -11.41 7.51 6.55
CA PRO A 53 -11.00 6.84 7.78
C PRO A 53 -11.90 5.64 8.13
N VAL A 54 -11.31 4.49 8.39
CA VAL A 54 -12.00 3.26 8.87
C VAL A 54 -12.37 3.28 10.36
N GLY A 55 -12.03 4.34 11.10
CA GLY A 55 -12.39 4.47 12.51
C GLY A 55 -11.65 3.51 13.47
N LEU A 56 -10.54 2.91 13.02
CA LEU A 56 -9.76 1.99 13.84
C LEU A 56 -8.74 2.74 14.71
N GLY A 57 -8.87 2.59 16.02
CA GLY A 57 -7.90 3.13 16.99
C GLY A 57 -6.71 2.18 17.23
N PRO A 58 -5.63 2.67 17.88
CA PRO A 58 -4.45 1.86 18.15
C PRO A 58 -4.72 0.58 18.94
N ALA A 59 -5.69 0.60 19.87
CA ALA A 59 -6.07 -0.58 20.65
C ALA A 59 -6.68 -1.69 19.80
N ALA A 60 -7.50 -1.33 18.80
CA ALA A 60 -8.09 -2.30 17.87
C ALA A 60 -6.99 -2.98 17.03
N VAL A 61 -6.00 -2.20 16.57
CA VAL A 61 -4.87 -2.72 15.80
C VAL A 61 -3.97 -3.63 16.66
N SER A 62 -3.62 -3.20 17.87
CA SER A 62 -2.80 -4.01 18.79
C SER A 62 -3.48 -5.32 19.19
N GLY A 63 -4.81 -5.35 19.26
CA GLY A 63 -5.59 -6.55 19.53
C GLY A 63 -5.48 -7.64 18.46
N LEU A 64 -5.03 -7.30 17.25
CA LEU A 64 -4.84 -8.25 16.14
C LEU A 64 -3.53 -9.04 16.23
N GLY A 65 -2.68 -8.81 17.23
CA GLY A 65 -1.36 -9.45 17.35
C GLY A 65 -1.38 -11.00 17.44
N GLY A 66 -2.54 -11.60 17.72
CA GLY A 66 -2.73 -13.07 17.72
C GLY A 66 -3.18 -13.66 16.38
N VAL A 67 -3.42 -12.84 15.35
CA VAL A 67 -3.81 -13.32 14.03
C VAL A 67 -2.58 -13.84 13.30
N GLU A 68 -2.61 -15.11 12.90
CA GLU A 68 -1.53 -15.72 12.13
C GLU A 68 -1.41 -15.04 10.75
N ALA A 69 -0.21 -14.57 10.42
CA ALA A 69 0.05 -13.95 9.14
C ALA A 69 0.03 -15.00 8.01
N ALA A 70 -0.53 -14.64 6.86
CA ALA A 70 -0.44 -15.48 5.68
C ALA A 70 1.03 -15.69 5.26
N SER A 71 1.40 -16.94 4.99
CA SER A 71 2.77 -17.31 4.58
C SER A 71 3.11 -16.86 3.16
N THR A 72 2.11 -16.55 2.35
CA THR A 72 2.26 -16.05 0.98
C THR A 72 1.36 -14.84 0.77
N SER A 73 1.92 -13.77 0.20
CA SER A 73 1.12 -12.61 -0.24
C SER A 73 0.43 -12.93 -1.56
N VAL A 74 -0.91 -12.90 -1.53
CA VAL A 74 -1.78 -13.19 -2.68
C VAL A 74 -2.65 -12.03 -3.10
N LEU A 75 -2.88 -11.04 -2.21
CA LEU A 75 -3.78 -9.93 -2.47
C LEU A 75 -3.25 -8.92 -3.49
N ASP A 76 -4.11 -8.50 -4.39
CA ASP A 76 -3.91 -7.33 -5.25
C ASP A 76 -4.69 -6.08 -4.79
N LEU A 77 -4.46 -4.95 -5.46
CA LEU A 77 -5.09 -3.67 -5.08
C LEU A 77 -6.61 -3.65 -5.27
N ASN A 78 -7.12 -4.36 -6.28
CA ASN A 78 -8.55 -4.39 -6.57
C ASN A 78 -9.30 -5.24 -5.55
N GLU A 79 -8.72 -6.37 -5.14
CA GLU A 79 -9.26 -7.21 -4.07
C GLU A 79 -9.34 -6.46 -2.74
N VAL A 80 -8.28 -5.73 -2.36
CA VAL A 80 -8.27 -4.92 -1.13
C VAL A 80 -9.30 -3.80 -1.23
N GLN A 81 -9.38 -3.12 -2.37
CA GLN A 81 -10.35 -2.05 -2.59
C GLN A 81 -11.80 -2.54 -2.54
N GLY A 82 -12.09 -3.73 -3.08
CA GLY A 82 -13.43 -4.31 -3.06
C GLY A 82 -13.90 -4.78 -1.68
N ALA A 83 -12.98 -4.92 -0.71
CA ALA A 83 -13.27 -5.35 0.64
C ALA A 83 -13.49 -4.19 1.64
N LEU A 84 -13.26 -2.94 1.22
CA LEU A 84 -13.35 -1.72 2.04
C LEU A 84 -14.54 -0.85 1.61
#